data_AF-A0A9D4X8A7-F1
#
_entry.id   AF-A0A9D4X8A7-F1
#
_cell.length_a   1.000
_cell.length_b   1.000
_cell.length_c   1.000
_cell.angle_alpha   90.00
_cell.angle_beta   90.00
_cell.angle_gamma   90.00
#
_symmetry.space_group_name_H-M   'P 1'
#
loop_
_entity.id
_entity.type
_entity.pdbx_description
1 polymer ?
#
loop_
_entity_poly.entity_id
_entity_poly.type
_entity_poly.pdbx_seq_one_letter_code
_entity_poly.pdbx_strand_id
1 'polypeptide(L)'
;MLIVLVVETKDGTVSVATAFAGHQEAVQARDHKFLRKAVEEAYKGVDCGDGGPFGAVIVHNDEVVASCHNMVLNYTDPTAHAEVTAIREACKKLKQIELSDCEIYASCEPCPMCFGAIHLSRIKRLVYGAKAEAAIAIGFDDFIADALRGTGFYQKATLEIKRADGNEAMIAEEVFEKTKAKFQMY
;
A
#
# COMPACT_ATOMS: atom_id res chain seq x y z
N MET A 1 -19.15 14.37 -22.51
CA MET A 1 -18.41 15.02 -23.60
C MET A 1 -17.25 15.77 -22.96
N LEU A 2 -16.04 15.20 -23.00
CA LEU A 2 -14.85 15.83 -22.43
C LEU A 2 -14.39 16.92 -23.41
N ILE A 3 -14.31 18.17 -22.97
CA ILE A 3 -13.75 19.25 -23.79
C ILE A 3 -12.23 19.19 -23.64
N VAL A 4 -11.53 18.74 -24.69
CA VAL A 4 -10.07 18.80 -24.78
C VAL A 4 -9.71 20.16 -25.37
N LEU A 5 -9.06 21.02 -24.59
CA LEU A 5 -8.47 22.26 -25.09
C LEU A 5 -7.10 21.94 -25.68
N VAL A 6 -7.03 21.90 -27.01
CA VAL A 6 -5.76 21.83 -27.75
C VAL A 6 -5.15 23.23 -27.74
N VAL A 7 -3.95 23.36 -27.18
CA VAL A 7 -3.17 24.61 -27.23
C VAL A 7 -1.99 24.38 -28.15
N GLU A 8 -1.99 25.04 -29.30
CA GLU A 8 -0.84 25.07 -30.22
C GLU A 8 0.17 26.09 -29.74
N THR A 9 1.42 25.68 -29.52
CA THR A 9 2.54 26.61 -29.30
C THR A 9 3.20 26.95 -30.65
N LYS A 10 3.82 28.14 -30.72
CA LYS A 10 4.32 28.76 -31.97
C LYS A 10 5.42 27.97 -32.71
N ASP A 11 5.88 26.85 -32.17
CA ASP A 11 6.95 26.03 -32.73
C ASP A 11 6.45 24.69 -33.31
N GLY A 12 5.13 24.58 -33.56
CA GLY A 12 4.53 23.40 -34.22
C GLY A 12 4.48 22.14 -33.35
N THR A 13 4.73 22.27 -32.04
CA THR A 13 4.61 21.17 -31.08
C THR A 13 3.21 21.16 -30.49
N VAL A 14 2.46 20.07 -30.69
CA VAL A 14 1.15 19.87 -30.05
C VAL A 14 1.37 19.40 -28.63
N SER A 15 1.04 20.24 -27.65
CA SER A 15 1.03 19.85 -26.23
C SER A 15 -0.41 19.63 -25.79
N VAL A 16 -0.71 18.43 -25.30
CA VAL A 16 -1.99 18.15 -24.63
C VAL A 16 -1.85 18.61 -23.19
N ALA A 17 -2.51 19.73 -22.84
CA ALA A 17 -2.60 20.15 -21.46
C ALA A 17 -3.49 19.18 -20.69
N THR A 18 -2.90 18.38 -19.80
CA THR A 18 -3.64 17.53 -18.86
C THR A 18 -4.23 18.42 -17.77
N ALA A 19 -5.54 18.61 -17.80
CA ALA A 19 -6.31 19.30 -16.76
C ALA A 19 -6.54 18.43 -15.51
N PHE A 20 -5.52 17.69 -15.06
CA PHE A 20 -5.56 16.95 -13.80
C PHE A 20 -4.65 17.63 -12.78
N ALA A 21 -5.10 18.79 -12.28
CA ALA A 21 -4.72 19.21 -10.94
C ALA A 21 -5.49 18.31 -9.95
N GLY A 22 -5.08 17.04 -9.83
CA GLY A 22 -5.59 16.17 -8.78
C GLY A 22 -5.29 16.82 -7.44
N HIS A 23 -6.34 17.20 -6.71
CA HIS A 23 -6.21 17.58 -5.32
C HIS A 23 -5.77 16.34 -4.53
N GLN A 24 -4.46 16.11 -4.43
CA GLN A 24 -3.92 15.20 -3.42
C GLN A 24 -4.09 15.89 -2.06
N GLU A 25 -5.21 15.63 -1.39
CA GLU A 25 -5.38 16.06 -0.01
C GLU A 25 -4.28 15.47 0.89
N ALA A 26 -3.79 16.22 1.86
CA ALA A 26 -2.81 15.72 2.82
C ALA A 26 -3.34 14.48 3.58
N VAL A 27 -2.43 13.66 4.10
CA VAL A 27 -2.77 12.57 5.03
C VAL A 27 -3.41 13.17 6.27
N GLN A 28 -4.52 12.58 6.72
CA GLN A 28 -5.35 13.11 7.79
C GLN A 28 -5.16 12.34 9.10
N ALA A 29 -5.62 12.88 10.23
CA ALA A 29 -5.59 12.20 11.53
C ALA A 29 -6.21 10.79 11.51
N ARG A 30 -7.27 10.57 10.70
CA ARG A 30 -7.88 9.25 10.48
C ARG A 30 -6.90 8.25 9.87
N ASP A 31 -6.04 8.70 8.97
CA ASP A 31 -5.11 7.83 8.25
C ASP A 31 -4.01 7.35 9.19
N HIS A 32 -3.50 8.25 10.03
CA HIS A 32 -2.53 7.92 11.07
C HIS A 32 -3.07 6.85 12.03
N LYS A 33 -4.37 6.90 12.37
CA LYS A 33 -5.02 5.88 13.22
C LYS A 33 -5.00 4.49 12.56
N PHE A 34 -5.35 4.38 11.29
CA PHE A 34 -5.39 3.09 10.59
C PHE A 34 -3.99 2.60 10.21
N LEU A 35 -3.09 3.50 9.83
CA LEU A 35 -1.70 3.16 9.56
C LEU A 35 -0.99 2.64 10.82
N ARG A 36 -1.27 3.21 11.99
CA ARG A 36 -0.76 2.68 13.27
C ARG A 36 -1.18 1.24 13.51
N LYS A 37 -2.42 0.88 13.15
CA LYS A 37 -2.89 -0.52 13.22
C LYS A 37 -2.14 -1.44 12.26
N ALA A 38 -1.84 -0.97 11.05
CA ALA A 38 -1.02 -1.73 10.10
C ALA A 38 0.40 -1.96 10.66
N VAL A 39 1.00 -0.97 11.32
CA VAL A 39 2.29 -1.13 12.00
C VAL A 39 2.19 -2.10 13.19
N GLU A 40 1.13 -2.02 13.99
CA GLU A 40 0.88 -2.99 15.07
C GLU A 40 0.80 -4.43 14.54
N GLU A 41 0.14 -4.66 13.41
CA GLU A 41 0.13 -5.98 12.74
C GLU A 41 1.54 -6.40 12.30
N ALA A 42 2.32 -5.48 11.72
CA ALA A 42 3.69 -5.78 11.31
C ALA A 42 4.58 -6.28 12.47
N TYR A 43 4.45 -5.68 13.66
CA TYR A 43 5.11 -6.20 14.87
C TYR A 43 4.59 -7.58 15.26
N LYS A 44 3.26 -7.77 15.28
CA LYS A 44 2.65 -9.05 15.65
C LYS A 44 3.17 -10.19 14.78
N GLY A 45 3.19 -10.01 13.45
CA GLY A 45 3.62 -11.06 12.52
C GLY A 45 5.04 -11.57 12.75
N VAL A 46 5.94 -10.67 13.15
CA VAL A 46 7.31 -11.06 13.56
C VAL A 46 7.28 -11.72 14.93
N ASP A 47 6.58 -11.13 15.91
CA ASP A 47 6.57 -11.62 17.28
C ASP A 47 5.94 -13.02 17.43
N CYS A 48 4.99 -13.39 16.57
CA CYS A 48 4.43 -14.75 16.50
C CYS A 48 5.18 -15.68 15.54
N GLY A 49 6.11 -15.17 14.72
CA GLY A 49 6.86 -15.95 13.74
C GLY A 49 6.08 -16.32 12.48
N ASP A 50 4.99 -15.62 12.17
CA ASP A 50 4.14 -15.91 11.01
C ASP A 50 4.74 -15.42 9.69
N GLY A 51 5.60 -14.41 9.74
CA GLY A 51 6.21 -13.81 8.55
C GLY A 51 7.08 -12.59 8.83
N GLY A 52 7.42 -11.86 7.76
CA GLY A 52 8.22 -10.64 7.84
C GLY A 52 7.47 -9.43 8.43
N PRO A 53 8.16 -8.30 8.70
CA PRO A 53 7.62 -7.09 9.35
C PRO A 53 6.70 -6.26 8.46
N PHE A 54 5.61 -6.85 7.96
CA PHE A 54 4.62 -6.18 7.14
C PHE A 54 3.21 -6.39 7.69
N GLY A 55 2.44 -5.31 7.70
CA GLY A 55 1.04 -5.32 8.13
C GLY A 55 0.17 -4.47 7.20
N ALA A 56 -1.10 -4.83 7.11
CA ALA A 56 -2.08 -4.16 6.28
C ALA A 56 -3.46 -4.18 6.91
N VAL A 57 -4.21 -3.09 6.71
CA VAL A 57 -5.57 -2.90 7.23
C VAL A 57 -6.47 -2.45 6.09
N ILE A 58 -7.64 -3.08 5.95
CA ILE A 58 -8.69 -2.66 5.02
C ILE A 58 -9.83 -2.02 5.82
N VAL A 59 -10.25 -0.84 5.37
CA VAL A 59 -11.28 -0.02 6.00
C VAL A 59 -12.45 0.18 5.03
N HIS A 60 -13.67 0.05 5.54
CA HIS A 60 -14.91 0.35 4.83
C HIS A 60 -15.79 1.20 5.76
N ASN A 61 -16.22 2.38 5.30
CA ASN A 61 -17.03 3.33 6.10
C ASN A 61 -16.44 3.63 7.49
N ASP A 62 -15.14 3.92 7.56
CA ASP A 62 -14.40 4.19 8.81
C ASP A 62 -14.31 3.01 9.80
N GLU A 63 -14.71 1.81 9.37
CA GLU A 63 -14.60 0.58 10.16
C GLU A 63 -13.56 -0.37 9.57
N VAL A 64 -12.78 -1.01 10.45
CA VAL A 64 -11.80 -2.02 10.04
C VAL A 64 -12.53 -3.30 9.62
N VAL A 65 -12.41 -3.66 8.35
CA VAL A 65 -12.93 -4.90 7.79
C VAL A 65 -11.95 -6.04 8.01
N ALA A 66 -10.67 -5.80 7.72
CA ALA A 66 -9.58 -6.76 7.89
C ALA A 66 -8.33 -6.05 8.45
N SER A 67 -7.58 -6.76 9.30
CA SER A 67 -6.30 -6.33 9.88
C SER A 67 -5.41 -7.56 9.89
N CYS A 68 -4.37 -7.56 9.06
CA CYS A 68 -3.55 -8.74 8.80
C CYS A 68 -2.07 -8.37 8.74
N HIS A 69 -1.21 -9.37 8.96
CA HIS A 69 0.23 -9.26 8.74
C HIS A 69 0.69 -10.27 7.70
N ASN A 70 1.99 -10.24 7.39
CA ASN A 70 2.63 -11.21 6.52
C ASN A 70 2.50 -12.61 7.14
N MET A 71 1.97 -13.56 6.36
CA MET A 71 1.72 -14.95 6.77
C MET A 71 2.56 -15.95 5.96
N VAL A 72 3.62 -15.50 5.27
CA VAL A 72 4.38 -16.32 4.32
C VAL A 72 4.92 -17.58 4.96
N LEU A 73 5.48 -17.47 6.17
CA LEU A 73 6.04 -18.61 6.88
C LEU A 73 4.94 -19.52 7.42
N ASN A 74 3.92 -18.95 8.06
CA ASN A 74 2.84 -19.73 8.67
C ASN A 74 2.00 -20.50 7.63
N TYR A 75 1.73 -19.90 6.47
CA TYR A 75 0.94 -20.54 5.42
C TYR A 75 1.78 -21.31 4.41
N THR A 76 3.12 -21.23 4.47
CA THR A 76 4.00 -21.79 3.43
C THR A 76 3.53 -21.32 2.03
N ASP A 77 3.18 -20.04 1.92
CA ASP A 77 2.62 -19.41 0.73
C ASP A 77 3.39 -18.12 0.45
N PRO A 78 4.25 -18.06 -0.60
CA PRO A 78 5.01 -16.85 -0.92
C PRO A 78 4.11 -15.68 -1.34
N THR A 79 2.83 -15.92 -1.62
CA THR A 79 1.85 -14.87 -1.95
C THR A 79 1.14 -14.30 -0.72
N ALA A 80 1.32 -14.89 0.46
CA ALA A 80 0.63 -14.51 1.70
C ALA A 80 1.22 -13.25 2.37
N HIS A 81 1.48 -12.22 1.56
CA HIS A 81 1.86 -10.88 2.04
C HIS A 81 0.69 -10.23 2.79
N ALA A 82 0.99 -9.22 3.61
CA ALA A 82 0.00 -8.58 4.46
C ALA A 82 -1.17 -8.00 3.66
N GLU A 83 -0.89 -7.29 2.55
CA GLU A 83 -1.89 -6.65 1.70
C GLU A 83 -2.75 -7.70 0.98
N VAL A 84 -2.13 -8.75 0.45
CA VAL A 84 -2.84 -9.85 -0.22
C VAL A 84 -3.74 -10.58 0.78
N THR A 85 -3.24 -10.87 1.97
CA THR A 85 -4.00 -11.52 3.05
C THR A 85 -5.18 -10.65 3.49
N ALA A 86 -4.96 -9.35 3.70
CA ALA A 86 -6.02 -8.42 4.06
C ALA A 86 -7.11 -8.34 2.97
N ILE A 87 -6.74 -8.29 1.69
CA ILE A 87 -7.69 -8.32 0.55
C ILE A 87 -8.50 -9.62 0.57
N ARG A 88 -7.84 -10.78 0.71
CA ARG A 88 -8.52 -12.09 0.78
C ARG A 88 -9.54 -12.12 1.92
N GLU A 89 -9.17 -11.65 3.11
CA GLU A 89 -10.06 -11.64 4.29
C GLU A 89 -11.20 -10.62 4.15
N ALA A 90 -10.94 -9.44 3.59
CA ALA A 90 -11.99 -8.46 3.32
C ALA A 90 -13.02 -8.97 2.31
N CYS A 91 -12.57 -9.57 1.21
CA CYS A 91 -13.46 -10.17 0.21
C CYS A 91 -14.36 -11.25 0.82
N LYS A 92 -13.80 -12.13 1.68
CA LYS A 92 -14.58 -13.15 2.40
C LYS A 92 -15.61 -12.51 3.34
N LYS A 93 -15.19 -11.53 4.15
CA LYS A 93 -16.05 -10.88 5.16
C LYS A 93 -17.21 -10.11 4.53
N LEU A 94 -16.94 -9.38 3.45
CA LEU A 94 -17.93 -8.57 2.73
C LEU A 94 -18.70 -9.38 1.67
N LYS A 95 -18.28 -10.62 1.38
CA LYS A 95 -18.85 -11.50 0.35
C LYS A 95 -18.88 -10.86 -1.04
N GLN A 96 -17.82 -10.14 -1.38
CA GLN A 96 -17.64 -9.49 -2.68
C GLN A 96 -16.18 -9.60 -3.13
N ILE A 97 -15.95 -9.51 -4.44
CA ILE A 97 -14.61 -9.59 -5.05
C ILE A 97 -14.03 -8.22 -5.41
N GLU A 98 -14.89 -7.21 -5.49
CA GLU A 98 -14.51 -5.81 -5.67
C GLU A 98 -14.66 -5.07 -4.34
N LEU A 99 -13.67 -4.25 -4.02
CA LEU A 99 -13.53 -3.49 -2.77
C LEU A 99 -13.46 -1.98 -3.10
N SER A 100 -14.24 -1.53 -4.08
CA SER A 100 -14.19 -0.15 -4.60
C SER A 100 -14.70 0.91 -3.64
N ASP A 101 -15.44 0.50 -2.62
CA ASP A 101 -15.86 1.31 -1.47
C ASP A 101 -14.83 1.33 -0.33
N CYS A 102 -13.80 0.47 -0.38
CA CYS A 102 -12.80 0.28 0.67
C CYS A 102 -11.52 1.08 0.43
N GLU A 103 -10.76 1.25 1.51
CA GLU A 103 -9.42 1.84 1.57
C GLU A 103 -8.44 0.83 2.18
N ILE A 104 -7.17 0.86 1.76
CA ILE A 104 -6.11 0.03 2.35
C ILE A 104 -4.99 0.87 2.96
N TYR A 105 -4.54 0.46 4.13
CA TYR A 105 -3.44 1.06 4.87
C TYR A 105 -2.34 0.00 5.02
N ALA A 106 -1.15 0.25 4.51
CA ALA A 106 -0.03 -0.69 4.53
C ALA A 106 1.13 -0.13 5.37
N SER A 107 1.76 -0.97 6.19
CA SER A 107 2.91 -0.53 7.00
C SER A 107 4.09 -0.11 6.13
N CYS A 108 4.24 -0.69 4.94
CA CYS A 108 5.29 -0.38 3.98
C CYS A 108 4.70 -0.14 2.59
N GLU A 109 5.50 0.49 1.72
CA GLU A 109 5.27 0.54 0.29
C GLU A 109 5.00 -0.87 -0.26
N PRO A 110 3.91 -1.09 -1.02
CA PRO A 110 3.57 -2.42 -1.49
C PRO A 110 4.52 -2.87 -2.60
N CYS A 111 4.92 -4.14 -2.59
CA CYS A 111 5.67 -4.72 -3.71
C CYS A 111 4.79 -4.87 -4.97
N PRO A 112 5.35 -5.15 -6.16
CA PRO A 112 4.59 -5.22 -7.41
C PRO A 112 3.43 -6.22 -7.38
N MET A 113 3.57 -7.35 -6.68
CA MET A 113 2.48 -8.31 -6.48
C MET A 113 1.32 -7.70 -5.68
N CYS A 114 1.64 -7.11 -4.52
CA CYS A 114 0.64 -6.48 -3.65
C CYS A 114 -0.05 -5.30 -4.36
N PHE A 115 0.72 -4.49 -5.08
CA PHE A 115 0.18 -3.39 -5.87
C PHE A 115 -0.78 -3.88 -6.96
N GLY A 116 -0.43 -4.97 -7.67
CA GLY A 116 -1.33 -5.63 -8.61
C GLY A 116 -2.62 -6.13 -7.96
N ALA A 117 -2.54 -6.74 -6.77
CA ALA A 117 -3.70 -7.19 -6.02
C ALA A 117 -4.62 -6.02 -5.60
N ILE A 118 -4.05 -4.92 -5.10
CA ILE A 118 -4.77 -3.69 -4.76
C ILE A 118 -5.49 -3.16 -6.01
N HIS A 119 -4.80 -3.10 -7.15
CA HIS A 119 -5.38 -2.62 -8.41
C HIS A 119 -6.54 -3.50 -8.88
N LEU A 120 -6.37 -4.82 -8.86
CA LEU A 120 -7.37 -5.79 -9.33
C LEU A 120 -8.59 -5.86 -8.41
N SER A 121 -8.42 -5.61 -7.10
CA SER A 121 -9.52 -5.55 -6.13
C SER A 121 -10.32 -4.25 -6.18
N ARG A 122 -9.95 -3.29 -7.03
CA ARG A 122 -10.64 -2.00 -7.22
C ARG A 122 -10.62 -1.06 -6.03
N ILE A 123 -9.81 -1.31 -5.01
CA ILE A 123 -9.65 -0.42 -3.84
C ILE A 123 -9.38 1.01 -4.31
N LYS A 124 -10.11 1.98 -3.77
CA LYS A 124 -10.07 3.37 -4.25
C LYS A 124 -8.88 4.16 -3.72
N ARG A 125 -8.27 3.69 -2.62
CA ARG A 125 -7.24 4.44 -1.89
C ARG A 125 -6.26 3.52 -1.16
N LEU A 126 -4.97 3.78 -1.36
CA LEU A 126 -3.84 3.17 -0.66
C LEU A 126 -3.11 4.26 0.13
N VAL A 127 -2.94 4.05 1.43
CA VAL A 127 -2.06 4.84 2.30
C VAL A 127 -0.95 3.94 2.84
N TYR A 128 0.30 4.35 2.78
CA TYR A 128 1.41 3.54 3.29
C TYR A 128 2.39 4.34 4.15
N GLY A 129 3.10 3.65 5.07
CA GLY A 129 4.04 4.27 6.00
C GLY A 129 5.48 4.28 5.50
N ALA A 130 6.17 3.18 5.73
CA ALA A 130 7.58 3.01 5.38
C ALA A 130 7.78 2.99 3.87
N LYS A 131 8.94 3.49 3.42
CA LYS A 131 9.36 3.29 2.03
C LYS A 131 9.98 1.91 1.84
N ALA A 132 10.03 1.45 0.59
CA ALA A 132 10.71 0.21 0.22
C ALA A 132 12.16 0.14 0.76
N GLU A 133 12.89 1.27 0.82
CA GLU A 133 14.27 1.30 1.32
C GLU A 133 14.43 0.76 2.75
N ALA A 134 13.42 0.94 3.62
CA ALA A 134 13.50 0.43 4.99
C ALA A 134 13.49 -1.11 5.02
N ALA A 135 12.69 -1.74 4.15
CA ALA A 135 12.69 -3.19 3.99
C ALA A 135 14.00 -3.69 3.34
N ILE A 136 14.45 -3.00 2.28
CA ILE A 136 15.68 -3.35 1.55
C ILE A 136 16.91 -3.29 2.48
N ALA A 137 16.99 -2.29 3.35
CA ALA A 137 18.10 -2.11 4.29
C ALA A 137 18.29 -3.29 5.28
N ILE A 138 17.25 -4.10 5.48
CA ILE A 138 17.31 -5.28 6.34
C ILE A 138 17.32 -6.62 5.58
N GLY A 139 17.45 -6.57 4.25
CA GLY A 139 17.70 -7.75 3.42
C GLY A 139 16.55 -8.20 2.52
N PHE A 140 15.43 -7.47 2.47
CA PHE A 140 14.37 -7.75 1.48
C PHE A 140 14.81 -7.33 0.06
N ASP A 141 14.23 -7.99 -0.94
CA ASP A 141 14.53 -7.80 -2.35
C ASP A 141 14.23 -6.36 -2.82
N ASP A 142 15.08 -5.81 -3.70
CA ASP A 142 14.91 -4.45 -4.23
C ASP A 142 13.69 -4.31 -5.14
N PHE A 143 13.17 -5.43 -5.66
CA PHE A 143 11.91 -5.53 -6.38
C PHE A 143 10.72 -4.90 -5.65
N ILE A 144 10.74 -4.79 -4.32
CA ILE A 144 9.69 -4.09 -3.56
C ILE A 144 9.48 -2.67 -4.10
N ALA A 145 10.57 -1.98 -4.47
CA ALA A 145 10.53 -0.59 -4.92
C ALA A 145 9.98 -0.42 -6.34
N ASP A 146 9.90 -1.50 -7.13
CA ASP A 146 9.49 -1.44 -8.53
C ASP A 146 8.00 -1.20 -8.71
N ALA A 147 7.20 -1.38 -7.67
CA ALA A 147 5.76 -1.13 -7.75
C ALA A 147 5.51 0.33 -8.11
N LEU A 148 5.85 1.28 -7.24
CA LEU A 148 5.54 2.68 -7.52
C LEU A 148 6.50 3.30 -8.55
N ARG A 149 7.74 2.78 -8.67
CA ARG A 149 8.74 3.28 -9.64
C ARG A 149 8.52 2.77 -11.06
N GLY A 150 8.34 1.47 -11.21
CA GLY A 150 8.22 0.78 -12.49
C GLY A 150 6.79 0.71 -13.02
N THR A 151 5.79 0.73 -12.14
CA THR A 151 4.37 0.68 -12.53
C THR A 151 3.69 2.05 -12.56
N GLY A 152 4.46 3.16 -12.58
CA GLY A 152 3.94 4.53 -12.71
C GLY A 152 3.01 4.75 -13.92
N PHE A 153 3.04 3.86 -14.92
CA PHE A 153 2.09 3.79 -16.04
C PHE A 153 0.67 3.33 -15.68
N TYR A 154 0.46 2.73 -14.50
CA TYR A 154 -0.81 2.16 -14.05
C TYR A 154 -1.56 3.04 -13.04
N GLN A 155 -1.10 4.28 -12.81
CA GLN A 155 -1.90 5.32 -12.17
C GLN A 155 -3.12 5.63 -13.07
N LYS A 156 -4.19 4.86 -12.90
CA LYS A 156 -5.51 5.19 -13.43
C LYS A 156 -6.14 6.25 -12.52
N ALA A 157 -7.05 7.05 -13.08
CA ALA A 157 -7.77 8.12 -12.37
C ALA A 157 -8.57 7.68 -11.13
N THR A 158 -8.63 6.39 -10.80
CA THR A 158 -9.53 5.81 -9.79
C THR A 158 -8.84 5.25 -8.54
N LEU A 159 -7.50 5.24 -8.45
CA LEU A 159 -6.76 4.81 -7.25
C LEU A 159 -5.91 5.97 -6.72
N GLU A 160 -6.25 6.46 -5.53
CA GLU A 160 -5.44 7.42 -4.79
C GLU A 160 -4.31 6.69 -4.03
N ILE A 161 -3.07 7.16 -4.16
CA ILE A 161 -1.92 6.61 -3.45
C ILE A 161 -1.26 7.72 -2.64
N LYS A 162 -1.07 7.47 -1.34
CA LYS A 162 -0.45 8.42 -0.41
C LYS A 162 0.58 7.73 0.48
N ARG A 163 1.74 8.36 0.64
CA ARG A 163 2.65 8.04 1.74
C ARG A 163 2.29 8.91 2.94
N ALA A 164 2.21 8.32 4.13
CA ALA A 164 2.15 9.08 5.37
C ALA A 164 3.44 9.86 5.59
N ASP A 165 3.31 10.99 6.29
CA ASP A 165 4.41 11.81 6.76
C ASP A 165 4.47 11.81 8.29
N GLY A 166 5.45 12.51 8.83
CA GLY A 166 5.60 12.68 10.28
C GLY A 166 5.88 11.39 11.05
N ASN A 167 5.29 11.29 12.23
CA ASN A 167 5.61 10.28 13.23
C ASN A 167 5.26 8.86 12.77
N GLU A 168 4.13 8.69 12.08
CA GLU A 168 3.66 7.38 11.63
C GLU A 168 4.56 6.78 10.54
N ALA A 169 5.11 7.61 9.65
CA ALA A 169 6.10 7.17 8.67
C ALA A 169 7.39 6.69 9.36
N MET A 170 7.86 7.44 10.36
CA MET A 170 9.04 7.05 11.15
C MET A 170 8.79 5.74 11.91
N ILE A 171 7.66 5.62 12.61
CA ILE A 171 7.30 4.39 13.36
C ILE A 171 7.19 3.19 12.42
N ALA A 172 6.66 3.38 11.21
CA ALA A 172 6.58 2.33 10.21
C ALA A 172 7.98 1.87 9.74
N GLU A 173 8.91 2.81 9.53
CA GLU A 173 10.31 2.48 9.18
C GLU A 173 11.03 1.79 10.36
N GLU A 174 10.77 2.21 11.59
CA GLU A 174 11.36 1.62 12.81
C GLU A 174 11.00 0.15 13.01
N VAL A 175 9.86 -0.34 12.49
CA VAL A 175 9.49 -1.77 12.60
C VAL A 175 10.64 -2.63 12.07
N PHE A 176 11.13 -2.30 10.88
CA PHE A 176 12.17 -3.05 10.18
C PHE A 176 13.43 -3.21 11.02
N GLU A 177 13.96 -2.11 11.55
CA GLU A 177 15.18 -2.15 12.36
C GLU A 177 14.95 -2.86 13.71
N LYS A 178 13.82 -2.60 14.38
CA LYS A 178 13.51 -3.21 15.69
C LYS A 178 13.24 -4.70 15.62
N THR A 179 12.79 -5.20 14.47
CA THR A 179 12.49 -6.63 14.27
C THR A 179 13.59 -7.39 13.54
N LYS A 180 14.62 -6.73 13.02
CA LYS A 180 15.68 -7.34 12.19
C LYS A 180 16.32 -8.59 12.79
N ALA A 181 16.52 -8.62 14.11
CA ALA A 181 17.12 -9.77 14.79
C ALA A 181 16.13 -10.90 15.12
N LYS A 182 14.82 -10.67 14.92
CA LYS A 182 13.74 -11.57 15.33
C LYS A 182 13.18 -12.42 14.20
N PHE A 183 13.40 -12.05 12.94
CA PHE A 183 13.02 -12.87 11.80
C PHE A 183 14.26 -13.25 10.98
N GLN A 184 14.25 -14.43 10.39
CA GLN A 184 15.27 -14.85 9.43
C GLN A 184 14.67 -14.80 8.03
N MET A 185 15.41 -14.21 7.09
CA MET A 185 15.13 -14.36 5.67
C MET A 185 15.37 -15.83 5.28
N TYR A 186 14.43 -16.40 4.54
CA TYR A 186 14.50 -17.79 4.03
C TYR A 186 15.17 -17.85 2.66
#